data_AF-A0A2J6Q542-F1
#
_entry.id   AF-A0A2J6Q542-F1
#
_cell.length_a   1.000
_cell.length_b   1.000
_cell.length_c   1.000
_cell.angle_alpha   90.00
_cell.angle_beta   90.00
_cell.angle_gamma   90.00
#
_symmetry.space_group_name_H-M   'P 1'
#
loop_
_entity.id
_entity.type
_entity.pdbx_description
1 polymer ?
#
loop_
_entity_poly.entity_id
_entity_poly.type
_entity_poly.pdbx_seq_one_letter_code
_entity_poly.pdbx_strand_id
1 'polypeptide(L)'
;MNAPPARYNVAPRSANAPDVLIRPCCLRCSKNLAKDPTLQCVKQGNRSVCNRYRSLNKPCFNVPQACIPRLNRLMREVDAALALPANTPARTAAVASVTAHQATYTSRVEAVVRAARTTLDGIVDVLRYQNNLPPISRDNPDNDDDNEDGGDTDGEEGAANA
;
A
#
# COMPACT_ATOMS: atom_id res chain seq x y z
N MET A 1 6.77 -21.37 42.33
CA MET A 1 6.46 -21.90 40.98
C MET A 1 6.34 -20.69 40.05
N ASN A 2 7.33 -20.41 39.21
CA ASN A 2 7.31 -19.25 38.30
C ASN A 2 7.09 -19.76 36.86
N ALA A 3 5.97 -19.36 36.25
CA ALA A 3 5.71 -19.62 34.84
C ALA A 3 6.62 -18.75 33.96
N PRO A 4 7.20 -19.26 32.86
CA PRO A 4 7.96 -18.43 31.94
C PRO A 4 7.02 -17.57 31.07
N PRO A 5 7.38 -16.31 30.76
CA PRO A 5 6.57 -15.47 29.89
C PRO A 5 6.60 -16.00 28.46
N ALA A 6 5.42 -16.06 27.84
CA ALA A 6 5.21 -16.49 26.47
C ALA A 6 6.03 -15.60 25.52
N ARG A 7 7.06 -16.19 24.88
CA ARG A 7 7.74 -15.58 23.75
C ARG A 7 6.82 -15.67 22.53
N TYR A 8 6.19 -14.57 22.20
CA TYR A 8 5.56 -14.36 20.90
C TYR A 8 6.66 -14.43 19.83
N ASN A 9 6.77 -15.57 19.16
CA ASN A 9 7.56 -15.69 17.94
C ASN A 9 6.81 -14.92 16.83
N VAL A 10 7.08 -13.63 16.72
CA VAL A 10 6.78 -12.90 15.48
C VAL A 10 7.79 -13.41 14.46
N ALA A 11 7.34 -14.33 13.59
CA ALA A 11 8.11 -14.69 12.42
C ALA A 11 8.44 -13.41 11.63
N PRO A 12 9.72 -13.16 11.26
CA PRO A 12 10.05 -12.00 10.47
C PRO A 12 9.32 -12.14 9.14
N ARG A 13 8.41 -11.20 8.84
CA ARG A 13 7.90 -11.01 7.48
C ARG A 13 9.14 -10.86 6.61
N SER A 14 9.43 -11.87 5.79
CA SER A 14 10.37 -11.72 4.67
C SER A 14 9.73 -10.71 3.72
N ALA A 15 9.97 -9.43 4.01
CA ALA A 15 9.63 -8.34 3.13
C ALA A 15 10.65 -8.40 2.00
N ASN A 16 10.34 -9.21 0.98
CA ASN A 16 11.05 -9.13 -0.28
C ASN A 16 11.13 -7.65 -0.68
N ALA A 17 12.32 -7.20 -1.06
CA ALA A 17 12.52 -5.83 -1.51
C ALA A 17 11.49 -5.50 -2.61
N PRO A 18 10.89 -4.30 -2.60
CA PRO A 18 9.91 -3.92 -3.61
C PRO A 18 10.54 -4.03 -5.00
N ASP A 19 9.76 -4.53 -5.96
CA ASP A 19 10.21 -4.62 -7.33
C ASP A 19 10.60 -3.25 -7.86
N VAL A 20 11.72 -3.18 -8.57
CA VAL A 20 12.25 -1.93 -9.14
C VAL A 20 12.05 -1.94 -10.64
N LEU A 21 11.64 -0.79 -11.19
CA LEU A 21 11.54 -0.62 -12.63
C LEU A 21 12.92 -0.62 -13.27
N ILE A 22 13.06 -1.30 -14.42
CA ILE A 22 14.31 -1.30 -15.21
C ILE A 22 14.67 0.12 -15.68
N ARG A 23 13.66 0.95 -15.96
CA ARG A 23 13.86 2.38 -16.25
C ARG A 23 12.72 3.24 -15.70
N PRO A 24 12.97 4.52 -15.36
CA PRO A 24 11.93 5.40 -14.83
C PRO A 24 10.74 5.53 -15.78
N CYS A 25 9.56 5.14 -15.31
CA CYS A 25 8.33 5.20 -16.09
C CYS A 25 7.13 5.41 -15.16
N CYS A 26 6.33 6.43 -15.44
CA CYS A 26 5.11 6.67 -14.67
C CYS A 26 3.93 5.89 -15.24
N LEU A 27 2.85 5.85 -14.46
CA LEU A 27 1.62 5.17 -14.84
C LEU A 27 1.13 5.57 -16.23
N ARG A 28 1.19 6.85 -16.56
CA ARG A 28 0.76 7.37 -17.87
C ARG A 28 1.67 6.94 -19.01
N CYS A 29 2.98 7.05 -18.83
CA CYS A 29 3.96 6.63 -19.84
C CYS A 29 3.84 5.10 -20.05
N SER A 30 3.67 4.33 -18.97
CA SER A 30 3.60 2.86 -19.01
C SER A 30 2.40 2.31 -19.80
N LYS A 31 1.29 3.05 -19.87
CA LYS A 31 0.10 2.68 -20.66
C LYS A 31 0.26 2.92 -22.17
N ASN A 32 1.32 3.61 -22.57
CA ASN A 32 1.51 4.07 -23.94
C ASN A 32 2.84 3.59 -24.56
N LEU A 33 3.56 2.66 -23.92
CA LEU A 33 4.86 2.18 -24.39
C LEU A 33 4.79 1.52 -25.77
N ALA A 34 3.72 0.78 -26.08
CA ALA A 34 3.54 0.21 -27.42
C ALA A 34 3.36 1.28 -28.52
N LYS A 35 2.77 2.43 -28.18
CA LYS A 35 2.55 3.53 -29.12
C LYS A 35 3.79 4.41 -29.26
N ASP A 36 4.49 4.62 -28.14
CA ASP A 36 5.71 5.39 -28.09
C ASP A 36 6.70 4.73 -27.13
N PRO A 37 7.66 3.96 -27.67
CA PRO A 37 8.61 3.22 -26.87
C PRO A 37 9.69 4.12 -26.26
N THR A 38 9.77 5.38 -26.69
CA THR A 38 10.71 6.39 -26.14
C THR A 38 10.19 7.06 -24.87
N LEU A 39 8.95 6.75 -24.45
CA LEU A 39 8.37 7.33 -23.25
C LEU A 39 9.14 6.90 -21.99
N GLN A 40 9.85 7.87 -21.41
CA GLN A 40 10.55 7.74 -20.15
C GLN A 40 10.25 8.95 -19.26
N CYS A 41 10.36 8.75 -17.95
CA CYS A 41 10.28 9.84 -16.98
C CYS A 41 11.67 10.36 -16.64
N VAL A 42 11.83 11.68 -16.61
CA VAL A 42 13.05 12.33 -16.13
C VAL A 42 12.75 13.03 -14.80
N LYS A 43 13.73 13.06 -13.90
CA LYS A 43 13.64 13.87 -12.68
C LYS A 43 13.85 15.34 -13.03
N GLN A 44 12.95 16.20 -12.57
CA GLN A 44 13.05 17.66 -12.68
C GLN A 44 12.83 18.23 -11.27
N GLY A 45 13.93 18.51 -10.56
CA GLY A 45 13.90 18.83 -9.13
C GLY A 45 13.26 17.69 -8.32
N ASN A 46 12.24 18.03 -7.53
CA ASN A 46 11.52 17.08 -6.66
C ASN A 46 10.38 16.31 -7.36
N ARG A 47 10.19 16.49 -8.68
CA ARG A 47 9.09 15.85 -9.42
C ARG A 47 9.63 15.02 -10.58
N SER A 48 8.92 13.95 -10.93
CA SER A 48 9.15 13.22 -12.18
C SER A 48 8.20 13.75 -13.26
N VAL A 49 8.74 14.01 -14.45
CA VAL A 49 7.98 14.47 -15.63
C VAL A 49 8.20 13.53 -16.80
N CYS A 50 7.16 13.24 -17.58
CA CYS A 50 7.29 12.38 -18.76
C CYS A 50 7.99 13.19 -19.85
N ASN A 51 9.02 12.62 -20.49
CA ASN A 51 9.88 13.34 -21.44
C ASN A 51 9.09 13.98 -22.60
N ARG A 52 8.03 13.31 -23.07
CA ARG A 52 7.17 13.79 -24.17
C ARG A 52 6.05 14.74 -23.73
N TYR A 53 5.71 14.76 -22.44
CA TYR A 53 4.55 15.50 -21.92
C TYR A 53 4.95 16.61 -20.94
N ARG A 54 6.17 17.15 -21.07
CA ARG A 54 6.68 18.21 -20.19
C ARG A 54 5.75 19.43 -20.14
N SER A 55 5.13 19.78 -21.27
CA SER A 55 4.21 20.93 -21.39
C SER A 55 2.85 20.74 -20.70
N LEU A 56 2.47 19.51 -20.36
CA LEU A 56 1.14 19.24 -19.80
C LEU A 56 1.06 19.51 -18.28
N ASN A 57 2.17 19.83 -17.60
CA ASN A 57 2.25 20.06 -16.15
C ASN A 57 1.58 18.99 -15.28
N LYS A 58 1.29 17.80 -15.83
CA LYS A 58 0.62 16.72 -15.09
C LYS A 58 1.65 15.96 -14.26
N PRO A 59 1.40 15.72 -12.97
CA PRO A 59 2.29 14.93 -12.14
C PRO A 59 2.39 13.50 -12.69
N CYS A 60 3.60 12.96 -12.67
CA CYS A 60 3.81 11.54 -12.95
C CYS A 60 3.42 10.73 -11.72
N PHE A 61 2.42 9.85 -11.88
CA PHE A 61 2.04 8.91 -10.84
C PHE A 61 2.91 7.66 -10.88
N ASN A 62 3.27 7.13 -9.72
CA ASN A 62 4.01 5.89 -9.61
C ASN A 62 3.18 4.70 -10.14
N VAL A 63 3.88 3.71 -10.69
CA VAL A 63 3.26 2.45 -11.11
C VAL A 63 3.02 1.60 -9.85
N PRO A 64 1.83 0.98 -9.70
CA PRO A 64 1.58 0.06 -8.59
C PRO A 64 2.62 -1.07 -8.55
N GLN A 65 3.11 -1.41 -7.36
CA GLN A 65 4.13 -2.46 -7.16
C GLN A 65 3.73 -3.79 -7.80
N ALA A 66 2.46 -4.20 -7.64
CA ALA A 66 1.90 -5.42 -8.25
C ALA A 66 1.94 -5.46 -9.80
N CYS A 67 2.19 -4.32 -10.45
CA CYS A 67 2.28 -4.19 -11.91
C CYS A 67 3.73 -4.14 -12.41
N ILE A 68 4.72 -3.93 -11.54
CA ILE A 68 6.13 -3.71 -11.93
C ILE A 68 6.74 -4.90 -12.67
N PRO A 69 6.60 -6.17 -12.23
CA PRO A 69 7.16 -7.31 -12.95
C PRO A 69 6.67 -7.40 -14.40
N ARG A 70 5.37 -7.14 -14.61
CA ARG A 70 4.75 -7.14 -15.94
C ARG A 70 5.20 -5.96 -16.79
N LEU A 71 5.32 -4.78 -16.18
CA LEU A 71 5.84 -3.61 -16.88
C LEU A 71 7.30 -3.82 -17.32
N ASN A 72 8.13 -4.40 -16.45
CA ASN A 72 9.51 -4.76 -16.79
C ASN A 72 9.57 -5.75 -17.96
N ARG A 73 8.68 -6.74 -17.98
CA ARG A 73 8.54 -7.66 -19.14
C ARG A 73 8.17 -6.91 -20.42
N LEU A 74 7.15 -6.05 -20.36
CA LEU A 74 6.72 -5.24 -21.51
C LEU A 74 7.85 -4.33 -22.03
N MET A 75 8.62 -3.71 -21.14
CA MET A 75 9.77 -2.88 -21.53
C MET A 75 10.83 -3.69 -22.27
N ARG A 76 11.14 -4.91 -21.81
CA ARG A 76 12.09 -5.80 -22.50
C ARG A 76 11.59 -6.22 -23.88
N GLU A 77 10.31 -6.52 -24.01
CA GLU A 77 9.70 -6.89 -25.30
C GLU A 77 9.69 -5.71 -26.27
N VAL A 78 9.44 -4.50 -25.78
CA VAL A 78 9.56 -3.26 -26.55
C VAL A 78 11.00 -3.07 -27.05
N ASP A 79 11.99 -3.18 -26.15
CA ASP A 79 13.39 -2.99 -26.52
C ASP A 79 13.86 -4.08 -27.51
N ALA A 80 13.39 -5.32 -27.35
CA ALA A 80 13.64 -6.40 -28.31
C ALA A 80 13.00 -6.14 -29.68
N ALA A 81 11.77 -5.62 -29.73
CA ALA A 81 11.10 -5.26 -30.97
C ALA A 81 11.81 -4.09 -31.69
N LEU A 82 12.37 -3.15 -30.93
CA LEU A 82 13.15 -2.02 -31.48
C LEU A 82 14.51 -2.44 -32.04
N ALA A 83 15.11 -3.50 -31.50
CA ALA A 83 16.37 -4.05 -32.00
C ALA A 83 16.22 -4.74 -33.37
N LEU A 84 14.99 -5.10 -33.77
CA LEU A 84 14.73 -5.71 -35.07
C LEU A 84 14.82 -4.68 -36.21
N PRO A 85 15.36 -5.08 -37.38
CA PRO A 85 15.43 -4.21 -38.53
C PRO A 85 14.04 -3.70 -38.93
N ALA A 86 13.99 -2.41 -39.32
CA ALA A 86 12.77 -1.78 -39.79
C ALA A 86 12.18 -2.53 -40.99
N ASN A 87 10.85 -2.51 -41.11
CA ASN A 87 10.10 -3.09 -42.24
C ASN A 87 10.27 -4.60 -42.44
N THR A 88 10.69 -5.33 -41.41
CA THR A 88 10.74 -6.79 -41.45
C THR A 88 9.43 -7.42 -40.93
N PRO A 89 9.01 -8.58 -41.46
CA PRO A 89 7.87 -9.32 -40.92
C PRO A 89 8.05 -9.65 -39.43
N ALA A 90 9.28 -9.96 -39.01
CA ALA A 90 9.62 -10.21 -37.62
C ALA A 90 9.32 -8.99 -36.72
N ARG A 91 9.69 -7.78 -37.17
CA ARG A 91 9.39 -6.55 -36.43
C ARG A 91 7.88 -6.29 -36.38
N THR A 92 7.15 -6.51 -37.47
CA THR A 92 5.69 -6.36 -37.49
C THR A 92 5.03 -7.30 -36.49
N ALA A 93 5.43 -8.57 -36.46
CA ALA A 93 4.92 -9.55 -35.50
C ALA A 93 5.27 -9.18 -34.05
N ALA A 94 6.50 -8.72 -33.80
CA ALA A 94 6.92 -8.28 -32.46
C ALA A 94 6.11 -7.07 -31.98
N VAL A 95 5.89 -6.06 -32.84
CA VAL A 95 5.06 -4.89 -32.52
C VAL A 95 3.60 -5.29 -32.23
N ALA A 96 3.04 -6.23 -32.99
CA ALA A 96 1.70 -6.76 -32.72
C ALA A 96 1.62 -7.44 -31.34
N SER A 97 2.62 -8.28 -31.01
CA SER A 97 2.72 -8.94 -29.70
C SER A 97 2.85 -7.93 -28.55
N VAL A 98 3.74 -6.94 -28.69
CA VAL A 98 3.91 -5.84 -27.73
C VAL A 98 2.60 -5.08 -27.52
N THR A 99 1.86 -4.81 -28.61
CA THR A 99 0.57 -4.11 -28.54
C THR A 99 -0.48 -4.92 -27.79
N ALA A 100 -0.54 -6.24 -28.01
CA ALA A 100 -1.43 -7.12 -27.26
C ALA A 100 -1.08 -7.17 -25.77
N HIS A 101 0.20 -7.33 -25.43
CA HIS A 101 0.65 -7.32 -24.04
C HIS A 101 0.43 -5.97 -23.35
N GLN A 102 0.60 -4.86 -24.07
CA GLN A 102 0.28 -3.51 -23.57
C GLN A 102 -1.21 -3.38 -23.20
N ALA A 103 -2.12 -3.95 -24.00
CA ALA A 103 -3.54 -3.93 -23.71
C ALA A 103 -3.84 -4.70 -22.41
N THR A 104 -3.32 -5.93 -22.27
CA THR A 104 -3.48 -6.74 -21.05
C THR A 104 -2.89 -6.05 -19.83
N TYR A 105 -1.71 -5.45 -19.94
CA TYR A 105 -1.09 -4.67 -18.87
C TYR A 105 -1.99 -3.51 -18.44
N THR A 106 -2.51 -2.74 -19.40
CA THR A 106 -3.36 -1.57 -19.15
C THR A 106 -4.65 -1.96 -18.41
N SER A 107 -5.33 -3.02 -18.85
CA SER A 107 -6.53 -3.53 -18.18
C SER A 107 -6.25 -3.95 -16.73
N ARG A 108 -5.10 -4.58 -16.48
CA ARG A 108 -4.70 -4.99 -15.12
C ARG A 108 -4.43 -3.79 -14.22
N VAL A 109 -3.72 -2.78 -14.73
CA VAL A 109 -3.49 -1.53 -14.00
C VAL A 109 -4.83 -0.90 -13.59
N GLU A 110 -5.80 -0.88 -14.51
CA GLU A 110 -7.12 -0.32 -14.23
C GLU A 110 -7.90 -1.11 -13.20
N ALA A 111 -7.79 -2.45 -13.21
CA ALA A 111 -8.37 -3.29 -12.18
C ALA A 111 -7.76 -3.01 -10.80
N VAL A 112 -6.42 -2.87 -10.70
CA VAL A 112 -5.74 -2.54 -9.44
C VAL A 112 -6.14 -1.16 -8.94
N VAL A 113 -6.16 -0.15 -9.80
CA VAL A 113 -6.58 1.21 -9.44
C VAL A 113 -8.05 1.23 -8.99
N ARG A 114 -8.92 0.45 -9.65
CA ARG A 114 -10.34 0.34 -9.28
C ARG A 114 -10.50 -0.32 -7.91
N ALA A 115 -9.83 -1.44 -7.68
CA ALA A 115 -9.88 -2.13 -6.39
C ALA A 115 -9.41 -1.22 -5.24
N ALA A 116 -8.30 -0.49 -5.45
CA ALA A 116 -7.80 0.46 -4.46
C ALA A 116 -8.81 1.57 -4.13
N ARG A 117 -9.55 2.08 -5.12
CA ARG A 117 -10.61 3.08 -4.89
C ARG A 117 -11.74 2.50 -4.04
N THR A 118 -12.23 1.31 -4.39
CA THR A 118 -13.28 0.63 -3.62
C THR A 118 -12.87 0.40 -2.17
N THR A 119 -11.61 0.02 -1.92
CA THR A 119 -11.08 -0.12 -0.56
C THR A 119 -11.07 1.21 0.20
N LEU A 120 -10.62 2.30 -0.46
CA LEU A 120 -10.60 3.63 0.16
C LEU A 120 -12.01 4.13 0.47
N ASP A 121 -12.97 3.91 -0.41
CA ASP A 121 -14.37 4.29 -0.21
C ASP A 121 -14.95 3.55 1.02
N GLY A 122 -14.71 2.25 1.14
CA GLY A 122 -15.13 1.48 2.32
C GLY A 122 -14.49 1.95 3.63
N ILE A 123 -13.22 2.37 3.60
CA ILE A 123 -12.56 2.97 4.78
C ILE A 123 -13.24 4.29 5.16
N VAL A 124 -13.54 5.14 4.18
CA VAL A 124 -14.24 6.41 4.42
C VAL A 124 -15.61 6.17 5.05
N ASP A 125 -16.34 5.15 4.60
CA ASP A 125 -17.64 4.79 5.15
C ASP A 125 -17.54 4.31 6.61
N VAL A 126 -16.53 3.48 6.94
CA VAL A 126 -16.28 3.05 8.32
C VAL A 126 -15.95 4.24 9.23
N LEU A 127 -15.12 5.17 8.76
CA LEU A 127 -14.77 6.37 9.53
C LEU A 127 -15.99 7.27 9.77
N ARG A 128 -16.88 7.41 8.77
CA ARG A 128 -18.15 8.12 8.94
C ARG A 128 -19.06 7.43 9.95
N TYR A 129 -19.16 6.11 9.88
CA TYR A 129 -19.93 5.33 10.83
C TYR A 129 -19.41 5.53 12.27
N GLN A 130 -18.09 5.44 12.47
CA GLN A 130 -17.46 5.67 13.78
C GLN A 130 -17.72 7.08 14.33
N ASN A 131 -17.71 8.10 13.47
CA ASN A 131 -18.01 9.48 13.88
C ASN A 131 -19.47 9.71 14.27
N ASN A 132 -20.38 8.82 13.85
CA ASN A 132 -21.81 8.90 14.15
C ASN A 132 -22.24 7.94 15.26
N LEU A 133 -21.32 7.14 15.83
CA LEU A 133 -21.61 6.33 17.00
C LEU A 133 -21.70 7.23 18.24
N PRO A 134 -22.68 7.01 19.14
CA PRO A 134 -22.69 7.70 20.43
C PRO A 134 -21.39 7.36 21.20
N PRO A 135 -20.91 8.27 22.07
CA PRO A 135 -19.78 7.95 22.92
C PRO A 135 -20.07 6.67 23.70
N ILE A 136 -19.10 5.76 23.73
CA ILE A 136 -19.22 4.54 24.53
C ILE A 136 -19.29 5.00 25.99
N SER A 137 -20.49 5.00 26.58
CA SER A 137 -20.64 5.08 28.02
C SER A 137 -19.85 3.91 28.60
N ARG A 138 -18.73 4.23 29.26
CA ARG A 138 -18.17 3.32 30.25
C ARG A 138 -19.17 3.35 31.38
N ASP A 139 -20.19 2.51 31.30
CA ASP A 139 -20.94 2.13 32.49
C ASP A 139 -19.89 1.53 33.42
N ASN A 140 -19.48 2.36 34.39
CA ASN A 140 -18.58 1.99 35.45
C ASN A 140 -19.37 0.93 36.23
N PRO A 141 -19.03 -0.37 36.15
CA PRO A 141 -19.79 -1.38 36.88
C PRO A 141 -19.70 -0.99 38.35
N ASP A 142 -20.87 -0.93 38.95
CA ASP A 142 -21.12 -0.44 40.29
C ASP A 142 -20.10 -1.00 41.30
N ASN A 143 -19.34 -0.11 41.94
CA ASN A 143 -18.75 -0.40 43.24
C ASN A 143 -19.88 -0.27 44.27
N ASP A 144 -20.81 -1.23 44.27
CA ASP A 144 -21.73 -1.47 45.38
C ASP A 144 -20.94 -2.24 46.45
N ASP A 145 -19.98 -1.58 47.10
CA ASP A 145 -19.45 -2.02 48.38
C ASP A 145 -20.37 -1.43 49.46
N ASP A 146 -21.45 -2.16 49.75
CA ASP A 146 -22.29 -1.99 50.93
C ASP A 146 -21.42 -2.14 52.18
N ASN A 147 -20.94 -1.02 52.72
CA ASN A 147 -20.21 -0.94 53.96
C ASN A 147 -21.11 -0.38 55.06
N GLU A 148 -21.94 -1.24 55.65
CA GLU A 148 -22.62 -1.02 56.93
C GLU A 148 -22.14 -2.05 57.97
N ASP A 149 -21.22 -1.63 58.85
CA ASP A 149 -21.13 -1.99 60.28
C ASP A 149 -19.91 -1.18 60.82
N GLY A 150 -20.01 -0.24 61.76
CA GLY A 150 -20.64 -0.37 63.06
C GLY A 150 -19.56 -0.62 64.11
N GLY A 151 -19.29 0.35 64.99
CA GLY A 151 -18.70 0.08 66.31
C GLY A 151 -17.30 0.64 66.60
N ASP A 152 -17.31 1.86 67.15
CA ASP A 152 -16.61 2.29 68.37
C ASP A 152 -15.10 2.10 68.56
N THR A 153 -14.48 3.27 68.73
CA THR A 153 -13.19 3.56 69.34
C THR A 153 -13.14 3.18 70.82
N ASP A 154 -11.98 2.68 71.25
CA ASP A 154 -11.24 2.94 72.51
C ASP A 154 -10.36 1.69 72.76
N GLY A 155 -9.03 1.72 72.83
CA GLY A 155 -8.18 2.73 73.43
C GLY A 155 -7.70 2.28 74.81
N GLU A 156 -6.97 1.17 74.94
CA GLU A 156 -6.23 0.90 76.19
C GLU A 156 -4.89 0.21 75.92
N GLU A 157 -3.83 0.88 76.38
CA GLU A 157 -2.42 0.56 76.27
C GLU A 157 -2.04 -0.57 77.24
N GLY A 158 -1.35 -1.60 76.74
CA GLY A 158 -0.78 -2.67 77.56
C GLY A 158 0.71 -2.83 77.28
N ALA A 159 1.54 -1.97 77.90
CA ALA A 159 2.97 -2.19 78.03
C ALA A 159 3.27 -2.73 79.43
N ALA A 160 3.78 -3.96 79.55
CA ALA A 160 4.86 -4.33 80.48
C ALA A 160 5.19 -5.84 80.46
N ASN A 161 6.48 -6.11 80.30
CA ASN A 161 7.29 -7.19 80.90
C ASN A 161 7.20 -8.61 80.33
N ALA A 162 8.21 -8.99 79.54
CA ALA A 162 9.31 -9.87 79.98
C ALA A 162 10.48 -9.81 78.98
#